data_AF-A0A959G466-F1
#
_entry.id   AF-A0A959G466-F1
#
_cell.length_a   1.000
_cell.length_b   1.000
_cell.length_c   1.000
_cell.angle_alpha   90.00
_cell.angle_beta   90.00
_cell.angle_gamma   90.00
#
_symmetry.space_group_name_H-M   'P 1'
#
loop_
_entity.id
_entity.type
_entity.pdbx_description
1 polymer ?
#
loop_
_entity_poly.entity_id
_entity_poly.type
_entity_poly.pdbx_seq_one_letter_code
_entity_poly.pdbx_strand_id
1 'polypeptide(L)'
;MIQRIPIFLSLLILLFSACGKDKNKQETPEYNLPIPREKLVNILADIYVAEASLIEYTADKQDSMRKLFITEIFTIHNLDKTYFDSIQRVLSNNVDLFNDVHHEVLDSINKPSVE
;
A
#
# COMPACT_ATOMS: atom_id res chain seq x y z
N MET A 1 -5.23 -26.26 -53.32
CA MET A 1 -5.15 -26.53 -51.86
C MET A 1 -4.36 -25.42 -51.15
N ILE A 2 -4.69 -24.14 -51.34
CA ILE A 2 -3.92 -23.02 -50.76
C ILE A 2 -4.89 -21.83 -50.57
N GLN A 3 -5.74 -21.86 -49.53
CA GLN A 3 -6.59 -20.69 -49.23
C GLN A 3 -7.13 -20.61 -47.80
N ARG A 4 -6.61 -21.39 -46.84
CA ARG A 4 -7.10 -21.38 -45.44
C ARG A 4 -6.09 -20.86 -44.41
N ILE A 5 -4.91 -20.43 -44.85
CA ILE A 5 -3.83 -19.94 -43.98
C ILE A 5 -4.04 -18.49 -43.46
N PRO A 6 -4.70 -17.54 -44.16
CA PRO A 6 -4.73 -16.15 -43.67
C PRO A 6 -5.65 -15.93 -42.45
N ILE A 7 -6.59 -16.84 -42.19
CA ILE A 7 -7.53 -16.74 -41.06
C ILE A 7 -6.83 -17.04 -39.72
N PHE A 8 -5.91 -18.01 -39.70
CA PHE A 8 -5.16 -18.36 -38.50
C PHE A 8 -4.17 -17.26 -38.09
N LEU A 9 -3.59 -16.55 -39.07
CA LEU A 9 -2.64 -15.46 -38.81
C LEU A 9 -3.35 -14.22 -38.22
N SER A 10 -4.59 -13.96 -38.64
CA SER A 10 -5.42 -12.88 -38.08
C SER A 10 -5.87 -13.13 -36.63
N LEU A 11 -6.08 -14.39 -36.24
CA LEU A 11 -6.51 -14.74 -34.88
C LEU A 11 -5.35 -14.63 -33.87
N LEU A 12 -4.11 -14.87 -34.31
CA LEU A 12 -2.91 -14.82 -33.47
C LEU A 12 -2.56 -13.38 -33.05
N ILE A 13 -2.88 -12.38 -33.86
CA ILE A 13 -2.57 -10.96 -33.58
C ILE A 13 -3.49 -10.40 -32.48
N LEU A 14 -4.72 -10.91 -32.35
CA LEU A 14 -5.66 -10.48 -31.30
C LEU A 14 -5.28 -10.96 -29.90
N LEU A 15 -4.42 -11.99 -29.78
CA LEU A 15 -3.96 -12.51 -28.48
C LEU A 15 -2.87 -11.65 -27.82
N PHE A 16 -2.21 -10.76 -28.57
CA PHE A 16 -1.17 -9.86 -28.03
C PHE A 16 -1.70 -8.51 -27.52
N SER A 17 -2.97 -8.19 -27.74
CA SER A 17 -3.56 -6.90 -27.31
C SER A 17 -4.18 -6.94 -25.90
N ALA A 18 -4.19 -8.08 -25.21
CA ALA A 18 -4.86 -8.24 -23.91
C ALA A 18 -3.99 -7.90 -22.69
N CYS A 19 -2.80 -7.30 -22.86
CA CYS A 19 -1.98 -6.85 -21.73
C CYS A 19 -1.55 -5.38 -21.88
N GLY A 20 -2.54 -4.52 -22.12
CA GLY A 20 -2.42 -3.09 -21.78
C GLY A 20 -2.72 -2.93 -20.31
N LYS A 21 -1.76 -3.19 -19.42
CA LYS A 21 -1.83 -2.74 -18.03
C LYS A 21 -1.66 -1.22 -18.10
N ASP A 22 -2.79 -0.55 -18.27
CA ASP A 22 -2.89 0.87 -18.41
C ASP A 22 -2.30 1.47 -17.14
N LYS A 23 -1.06 1.99 -17.22
CA LYS A 23 -0.46 2.84 -16.20
C LYS A 23 -1.11 4.23 -16.31
N ASN A 24 -2.44 4.24 -16.40
CA ASN A 24 -3.21 5.44 -16.25
C ASN A 24 -3.01 5.85 -14.80
N LYS A 25 -2.32 6.97 -14.65
CA LYS A 25 -2.12 7.71 -13.42
C LYS A 25 -3.52 8.00 -12.89
N GLN A 26 -4.07 7.04 -12.13
CA GLN A 26 -5.38 7.15 -11.52
C GLN A 26 -5.32 8.41 -10.68
N GLU A 27 -6.09 9.42 -11.07
CA GLU A 27 -6.35 10.58 -10.24
C GLU A 27 -7.02 10.03 -8.98
N THR A 28 -6.21 9.70 -7.97
CA THR A 28 -6.69 9.25 -6.67
C THR A 28 -7.66 10.32 -6.18
N PRO A 29 -8.87 9.95 -5.73
CA PRO A 29 -9.81 10.93 -5.21
C PRO A 29 -9.11 11.79 -4.15
N GLU A 30 -9.25 13.11 -4.24
CA GLU A 30 -8.61 14.02 -3.31
C GLU A 30 -9.37 13.94 -1.97
N TYR A 31 -8.99 12.95 -1.16
CA TYR A 31 -9.52 12.79 0.18
C TYR A 31 -8.89 13.85 1.09
N ASN A 32 -9.70 14.48 1.94
CA ASN A 32 -9.23 15.45 2.92
C ASN A 32 -8.51 14.73 4.07
N LEU A 33 -7.26 14.35 3.81
CA LEU A 33 -6.36 13.80 4.81
C LEU A 33 -5.70 14.95 5.58
N PRO A 34 -5.62 14.88 6.92
CA PRO A 34 -4.94 15.90 7.71
C PRO A 34 -3.41 15.87 7.50
N ILE A 35 -2.87 14.84 6.84
CA ILE A 35 -1.46 14.71 6.45
C ILE A 35 -1.31 14.41 4.95
N PRO A 36 -0.14 14.71 4.34
CA PRO A 36 0.17 14.27 2.99
C PRO A 36 0.08 12.74 2.85
N ARG A 37 -0.47 12.27 1.73
CA ARG A 37 -0.67 10.84 1.45
C ARG A 37 0.62 10.03 1.52
N GLU A 38 1.71 10.54 0.94
CA GLU A 38 3.03 9.90 1.00
C GLU A 38 3.51 9.71 2.44
N LYS A 39 3.35 10.74 3.29
CA LYS A 39 3.70 10.67 4.70
C LYS A 39 2.86 9.59 5.41
N LEU A 40 1.55 9.54 5.14
CA LEU A 40 0.66 8.50 5.68
C LEU A 40 1.13 7.09 5.32
N VAL A 41 1.45 6.87 4.04
CA VAL A 41 1.93 5.58 3.53
C VAL A 41 3.21 5.16 4.25
N ASN A 42 4.17 6.08 4.42
CA ASN A 42 5.43 5.78 5.12
C ASN A 42 5.20 5.43 6.61
N ILE A 43 4.35 6.19 7.31
CA ILE A 43 4.01 5.91 8.72
C ILE A 43 3.38 4.51 8.85
N LEU A 44 2.40 4.20 8.00
CA LEU A 44 1.70 2.91 8.05
C LEU A 44 2.61 1.74 7.64
N ALA A 45 3.53 1.95 6.70
CA ALA A 45 4.53 0.95 6.33
C ALA A 45 5.43 0.60 7.52
N ASP A 46 5.95 1.60 8.23
CA ASP A 46 6.77 1.38 9.44
C ASP A 46 5.97 0.64 10.52
N ILE A 47 4.70 1.01 10.73
CA ILE A 47 3.81 0.31 11.66
C ILE A 47 3.64 -1.16 11.23
N TYR A 48 3.38 -1.44 9.96
CA TYR A 48 3.16 -2.81 9.48
C TYR A 48 4.42 -3.67 9.64
N VAL A 49 5.60 -3.12 9.34
CA VAL A 49 6.87 -3.81 9.54
C VAL A 49 7.12 -4.06 11.03
N ALA A 50 6.88 -3.06 11.88
CA ALA A 50 6.99 -3.21 13.33
C ALA A 50 6.04 -4.30 13.86
N GLU A 51 4.78 -4.31 13.41
CA GLU A 51 3.79 -5.32 13.76
C GLU A 51 4.22 -6.73 13.32
N ALA A 52 4.73 -6.87 12.10
CA ALA A 52 5.25 -8.15 11.60
C ALA A 52 6.43 -8.64 12.43
N SER A 53 7.31 -7.75 12.88
CA SER A 53 8.47 -8.10 13.70
C SER A 53 8.10 -8.62 15.10
N LEU A 54 6.90 -8.32 15.60
CA LEU A 54 6.43 -8.78 16.92
C LEU A 54 6.27 -10.31 16.99
N ILE A 55 6.16 -10.99 15.84
CA ILE A 55 6.06 -12.45 15.75
C ILE A 55 7.30 -13.14 16.34
N GLU A 56 8.46 -12.47 16.31
CA GLU A 56 9.72 -12.97 16.87
C GLU A 56 9.76 -12.94 18.41
N TYR A 57 8.79 -12.28 19.05
CA TYR A 57 8.72 -12.13 20.50
C TYR A 57 7.65 -13.03 21.12
N THR A 58 7.92 -13.48 22.34
CA THR A 58 6.94 -14.18 23.17
C THR A 58 5.75 -13.27 23.49
N ALA A 59 4.55 -13.85 23.65
CA ALA A 59 3.31 -13.09 23.81
C ALA A 59 3.35 -12.09 24.98
N ASP A 60 4.03 -12.44 26.08
CA ASP A 60 4.25 -11.57 27.25
C ASP A 60 5.14 -10.35 26.96
N LYS A 61 5.98 -10.41 25.92
CA LYS A 61 6.88 -9.33 25.51
C LYS A 61 6.33 -8.49 24.36
N GLN A 62 5.37 -9.02 23.59
CA GLN A 62 4.81 -8.33 22.42
C GLN A 62 4.24 -6.96 22.78
N ASP A 63 3.54 -6.82 23.91
CA ASP A 63 2.97 -5.53 24.33
C ASP A 63 4.03 -4.48 24.63
N SER A 64 5.11 -4.88 25.32
CA SER A 64 6.23 -3.99 25.62
C SER A 64 6.96 -3.57 24.36
N MET A 65 7.19 -4.51 23.44
CA MET A 65 7.85 -4.25 22.18
C MET A 65 7.03 -3.38 21.24
N ARG A 66 5.72 -3.64 21.15
CA ARG A 66 4.78 -2.82 20.40
C ARG A 66 4.82 -1.37 20.89
N LYS A 67 4.77 -1.17 22.20
CA LYS A 67 4.86 0.17 22.79
C LYS A 67 6.16 0.87 22.41
N LEU A 68 7.28 0.17 22.46
CA LEU A 68 8.59 0.70 22.06
C LEU A 68 8.57 1.13 20.59
N PHE A 69 8.17 0.24 19.68
CA PHE A 69 8.16 0.51 18.24
C PHE A 69 7.24 1.67 17.87
N ILE A 70 6.00 1.68 18.38
CA ILE A 70 5.05 2.76 18.09
C ILE A 70 5.58 4.10 18.63
N THR A 71 6.22 4.12 19.80
CA THR A 71 6.82 5.34 20.35
C THR A 71 7.93 5.87 19.44
N GLU A 72 8.79 4.99 18.93
CA GLU A 72 9.88 5.37 18.04
C GLU A 72 9.37 5.85 16.68
N ILE A 73 8.40 5.14 16.09
CA ILE A 73 7.76 5.54 14.81
C ILE A 73 7.14 6.94 14.94
N PHE A 74 6.43 7.21 16.04
CA PHE A 74 5.85 8.53 16.26
C PHE A 74 6.93 9.62 16.40
N THR A 75 8.05 9.28 17.02
CA THR A 75 9.20 10.18 17.15
C THR A 75 9.83 10.47 15.78
N ILE A 76 10.09 9.44 14.97
CA ILE A 76 10.65 9.55 13.61
C ILE A 76 9.77 10.44 12.72
N HIS A 77 8.44 10.25 12.79
CA HIS A 77 7.49 10.97 11.93
C HIS A 77 6.98 12.29 12.53
N ASN A 78 7.47 12.66 13.73
CA ASN A 78 7.02 13.81 14.50
C ASN A 78 5.47 13.85 14.61
N LEU A 79 4.89 12.77 15.14
CA LEU A 79 3.47 12.57 15.31
C LEU A 79 3.07 12.61 16.78
N ASP A 80 1.98 13.31 17.08
CA ASP A 80 1.25 13.15 18.33
C ASP A 80 0.19 12.06 18.19
N LYS A 81 -0.10 11.35 19.30
CA LYS A 81 -1.13 10.30 19.33
C LYS A 81 -2.51 10.83 18.93
N THR A 82 -2.91 11.99 19.44
CA THR A 82 -4.23 12.58 19.15
C THR A 82 -4.38 12.86 17.66
N TYR A 83 -3.29 13.31 17.03
CA TYR A 83 -3.25 13.57 15.61
C TYR A 83 -3.33 12.28 14.79
N PHE A 84 -2.59 11.23 15.19
CA PHE A 84 -2.71 9.91 14.57
C PHE A 84 -4.11 9.30 14.72
N ASP A 85 -4.72 9.41 15.91
CA ASP A 85 -6.09 8.95 16.15
C ASP A 85 -7.10 9.67 15.21
N SER A 86 -6.86 10.95 14.88
CA SER A 86 -7.69 11.70 13.93
C SER A 86 -7.57 11.18 12.50
N ILE A 87 -6.37 10.81 12.07
CA ILE A 87 -6.09 10.18 10.77
C ILE A 87 -6.80 8.82 10.71
N GLN A 88 -6.64 7.99 11.74
CA GLN A 88 -7.25 6.68 11.81
C GLN A 88 -8.78 6.76 11.73
N ARG A 89 -9.39 7.81 12.32
CA ARG A 89 -10.83 8.06 12.21
C ARG A 89 -11.27 8.39 10.79
N VAL A 90 -10.49 9.19 10.05
CA VAL A 90 -10.76 9.49 8.64
C VAL A 90 -10.73 8.20 7.81
N LEU A 91 -9.69 7.38 7.98
CA LEU A 91 -9.55 6.11 7.29
C LEU A 91 -10.69 5.13 7.64
N SER A 92 -11.05 5.02 8.92
CA SER A 92 -12.10 4.09 9.36
C SER A 92 -13.50 4.46 8.85
N ASN A 93 -13.74 5.74 8.56
CA ASN A 93 -15.01 6.24 8.04
C ASN A 93 -15.11 6.18 6.50
N ASN A 94 -14.01 5.86 5.81
CA ASN A 94 -13.96 5.84 4.35
C ASN A 94 -13.23 4.59 3.86
N VAL A 95 -14.01 3.55 3.56
CA VAL A 95 -13.51 2.22 3.18
C VAL A 95 -12.70 2.28 1.89
N ASP A 96 -13.10 3.08 0.91
CA ASP A 96 -12.40 3.21 -0.37
C ASP A 96 -11.01 3.82 -0.16
N LEU A 97 -10.93 4.93 0.58
CA LEU A 97 -9.66 5.55 0.95
C LEU A 97 -8.77 4.58 1.74
N PHE A 98 -9.33 3.84 2.69
CA PHE A 98 -8.58 2.85 3.46
C PHE A 98 -7.96 1.79 2.55
N ASN A 99 -8.74 1.23 1.62
CA ASN A 99 -8.26 0.21 0.69
C ASN A 99 -7.16 0.73 -0.22
N ASP A 100 -7.32 1.95 -0.76
CA ASP A 100 -6.31 2.55 -1.62
C ASP A 100 -4.99 2.78 -0.86
N VAL A 101 -5.05 3.37 0.34
CA VAL A 101 -3.87 3.58 1.19
C VAL A 101 -3.24 2.25 1.59
N HIS A 102 -4.05 1.25 1.93
CA HIS A 102 -3.56 -0.08 2.28
C HIS A 102 -2.80 -0.74 1.13
N HIS A 103 -3.31 -0.65 -0.11
CA HIS A 103 -2.60 -1.14 -1.28
C HIS A 103 -1.28 -0.39 -1.52
N GLU A 104 -1.27 0.94 -1.38
CA GLU A 104 -0.04 1.73 -1.51
C GLU A 104 1.01 1.37 -0.46
N VAL A 105 0.59 1.08 0.78
CA VAL A 105 1.48 0.61 1.86
C VAL A 105 2.06 -0.76 1.53
N LEU A 106 1.26 -1.69 1.02
CA LEU A 106 1.78 -3.01 0.62
C LEU A 106 2.75 -2.88 -0.56
N ASP A 107 2.47 -2.01 -1.53
CA ASP A 107 3.34 -1.75 -2.66
C ASP A 107 4.66 -1.09 -2.23
N SER A 108 4.65 -0.24 -1.20
CA SER A 108 5.87 0.40 -0.68
C SER A 108 6.77 -0.60 0.05
N ILE A 109 6.20 -1.53 0.82
CA ILE A 109 6.95 -2.57 1.53
C ILE A 109 7.54 -3.61 0.55
N ASN A 110 6.80 -3.98 -0.50
CA ASN A 110 7.21 -5.04 -1.42
C ASN A 110 8.13 -4.58 -2.57
N LYS A 111 8.37 -3.28 -2.72
CA LYS A 111 9.34 -2.80 -3.71
C LYS A 111 10.76 -3.12 -3.25
N PRO A 112 11.56 -3.88 -4.04
CA PRO A 112 12.97 -4.01 -3.75
C PRO A 112 13.59 -2.61 -3.80
N SER A 113 14.28 -2.22 -2.73
CA SER A 113 15.10 -1.02 -2.71
C SER A 113 16.10 -1.11 -3.86
N VAL A 114 15.92 -0.27 -4.88
CA VAL A 114 16.92 -0.08 -5.92
C VAL A 114 18.07 0.68 -5.27
N GLU A 115 19.10 -0.06 -4.83
CA GLU A 115 20.42 0.47 -4.50
C GLU A 115 21.16 0.92 -5.77
#